data_AF-A0A842PJ42-F1
#
_entry.id   AF-A0A842PJ42-F1
#
_cell.length_a   1.000
_cell.length_b   1.000
_cell.length_c   1.000
_cell.angle_alpha   90.00
_cell.angle_beta   90.00
_cell.angle_gamma   90.00
#
_symmetry.space_group_name_H-M   'P 1'
#
loop_
_entity.id
_entity.type
_entity.pdbx_description
1 polymer ?
#
loop_
_entity_poly.entity_id
_entity_poly.type
_entity_poly.pdbx_seq_one_letter_code
_entity_poly.pdbx_strand_id
1 'polypeptide(L)'
;MTRQFLQECLEESEERSRGNPGRRLATVPTTDAWDMMGDEWRGLIFNLLKHDAENNAAASGKGKKRGGRRGGRGDRMMMQHWDLENVNSLLTGENDADYRLASLLMHKAQMGDEWDNAWNTTLNQLRSQCESQGVHPVFHSLASTFQPVLGELGVYDSVEVEIKEDVAWLESCRIDASDCQLLTELLKPPIGIQLKATQLAPLKRLYDLMARKGVVKAQWLSRHIDSRLLEERDGSTGLLAAILASGAQLDGVKSRFDELSKENGIIGDIASNQLLLISIKEGENSVWNDCISLTQGNSLNDACRAYAWA
;
A
#
# COMPACT_ATOMS: atom_id res chain seq x y z
N MET A 1 6.37 -0.82 4.02
CA MET A 1 5.31 -0.59 3.01
C MET A 1 5.38 -1.59 1.84
N THR A 2 6.55 -1.83 1.21
CA THR A 2 6.67 -2.76 0.05
C THR A 2 6.28 -4.21 0.33
N ARG A 3 6.64 -4.77 1.50
CA ARG A 3 6.26 -6.14 1.90
C ARG A 3 4.75 -6.34 2.04
N GLN A 4 4.03 -5.32 2.50
CA GLN A 4 2.57 -5.35 2.59
C GLN A 4 1.96 -5.43 1.19
N PHE A 5 2.46 -4.64 0.23
CA PHE A 5 2.00 -4.74 -1.16
C PHE A 5 2.31 -6.09 -1.80
N LEU A 6 3.43 -6.72 -1.46
CA LEU A 6 3.73 -8.09 -1.90
C LEU A 6 2.67 -9.08 -1.39
N GLN A 7 2.29 -8.98 -0.12
CA GLN A 7 1.26 -9.81 0.48
C GLN A 7 -0.10 -9.59 -0.18
N GLU A 8 -0.56 -8.33 -0.29
CA GLU A 8 -1.83 -7.98 -0.94
C GLU A 8 -1.87 -8.48 -2.39
N CYS A 9 -0.75 -8.35 -3.11
CA CYS A 9 -0.62 -8.83 -4.48
C CYS A 9 -0.78 -10.35 -4.57
N LEU A 10 -0.17 -11.09 -3.65
CA LEU A 10 -0.28 -12.55 -3.60
C LEU A 10 -1.73 -12.97 -3.30
N GLU A 11 -2.33 -12.44 -2.24
CA GLU A 11 -3.70 -12.76 -1.80
C GLU A 11 -4.72 -12.50 -2.92
N GLU A 12 -4.71 -11.30 -3.51
CA GLU A 12 -5.63 -10.92 -4.60
C GLU A 12 -5.45 -11.84 -5.82
N SER A 13 -4.21 -12.24 -6.12
CA SER A 13 -3.93 -13.15 -7.23
C SER A 13 -4.40 -14.58 -6.96
N GLU A 14 -4.32 -15.05 -5.72
CA GLU A 14 -4.79 -16.38 -5.32
C GLU A 14 -6.31 -16.49 -5.43
N GLU A 15 -7.03 -15.50 -4.90
CA GLU A 15 -8.49 -15.42 -5.00
C GLU A 15 -8.96 -15.44 -6.46
N ARG A 16 -8.34 -14.61 -7.31
CA ARG A 16 -8.71 -14.49 -8.73
C ARG A 16 -8.32 -15.71 -9.55
N SER A 17 -7.19 -16.35 -9.23
CA SER A 17 -6.68 -17.49 -9.97
C SER A 17 -7.40 -18.81 -9.66
N ARG A 18 -8.09 -18.90 -8.51
CA ARG A 18 -8.77 -20.11 -8.01
C ARG A 18 -7.84 -21.32 -7.97
N GLY A 19 -6.60 -21.10 -7.52
CA GLY A 19 -5.58 -22.15 -7.38
C GLY A 19 -4.92 -22.60 -8.69
N ASN A 20 -5.09 -21.88 -9.81
CA ASN A 20 -4.40 -22.20 -11.07
C ASN A 20 -3.09 -21.38 -11.20
N PRO A 21 -1.90 -22.01 -11.21
CA PRO A 21 -0.61 -21.32 -11.28
C PRO A 21 -0.45 -20.41 -12.51
N GLY A 22 -0.88 -20.87 -13.69
CA GLY A 22 -0.79 -20.08 -14.91
C GLY A 22 -1.71 -18.85 -14.90
N ARG A 23 -2.89 -18.94 -14.27
CA ARG A 23 -3.77 -17.77 -14.08
C ARG A 23 -3.23 -16.82 -13.02
N ARG A 24 -2.60 -17.33 -11.97
CA ARG A 24 -1.96 -16.53 -10.92
C ARG A 24 -0.87 -15.64 -11.53
N LEU A 25 0.04 -16.24 -12.32
CA LEU A 25 1.08 -15.52 -13.06
C LEU A 25 0.50 -14.41 -13.96
N ALA A 26 -0.60 -14.68 -14.66
CA ALA A 26 -1.22 -13.69 -15.55
C ALA A 26 -1.98 -12.58 -14.80
N THR A 27 -2.40 -12.81 -13.56
CA THR A 27 -3.25 -11.90 -12.79
C THR A 27 -2.45 -10.96 -11.90
N VAL A 28 -1.32 -11.42 -11.35
CA VAL A 28 -0.48 -10.65 -10.43
C VAL A 28 -0.16 -9.23 -10.94
N PRO A 29 0.28 -9.03 -12.19
CA PRO A 29 0.63 -7.68 -12.64
C PRO A 29 -0.58 -6.81 -13.02
N THR A 30 -1.80 -7.30 -12.78
CA THR A 30 -3.05 -6.54 -12.95
C THR A 30 -3.65 -6.05 -11.62
N THR A 31 -2.99 -6.37 -10.49
CA THR A 31 -3.40 -5.95 -9.15
C THR A 31 -2.96 -4.50 -8.88
N ASP A 32 -3.71 -3.77 -8.06
CA ASP A 32 -3.33 -2.39 -7.67
C ASP A 32 -1.99 -2.40 -6.89
N ALA A 33 -1.72 -3.47 -6.14
CA ALA A 33 -0.49 -3.65 -5.36
C ALA A 33 0.76 -3.80 -6.22
N TRP A 34 0.63 -4.38 -7.42
CA TRP A 34 1.74 -4.51 -8.36
C TRP A 34 2.39 -3.18 -8.67
N ASP A 35 1.57 -2.17 -9.01
CA ASP A 35 2.05 -0.84 -9.39
C ASP A 35 2.68 -0.07 -8.22
N MET A 36 2.40 -0.49 -6.98
CA MET A 36 2.92 0.13 -5.76
C MET A 36 4.25 -0.49 -5.27
N MET A 37 4.58 -1.70 -5.73
CA MET A 37 5.84 -2.37 -5.40
C MET A 37 7.03 -1.79 -6.18
N GLY A 38 8.22 -1.87 -5.56
CA GLY A 38 9.50 -1.65 -6.24
C GLY A 38 9.80 -2.78 -7.24
N ASP A 39 10.64 -2.50 -8.22
CA ASP A 39 10.97 -3.45 -9.29
C ASP A 39 11.66 -4.71 -8.75
N GLU A 40 12.41 -4.59 -7.66
CA GLU A 40 13.08 -5.69 -6.96
C GLU A 40 12.08 -6.71 -6.37
N TRP A 41 10.94 -6.24 -5.88
CA TRP A 41 9.86 -7.09 -5.35
C TRP A 41 9.03 -7.69 -6.47
N ARG A 42 8.75 -6.92 -7.53
CA ARG A 42 8.11 -7.42 -8.75
C ARG A 42 8.92 -8.54 -9.40
N GLY A 43 10.24 -8.37 -9.48
CA GLY A 43 11.17 -9.38 -9.97
C GLY A 43 11.08 -10.68 -9.17
N LEU A 44 11.14 -10.60 -7.84
CA LEU A 44 11.02 -11.78 -6.97
C LEU A 44 9.71 -12.54 -7.20
N ILE A 45 8.55 -11.87 -7.05
CA ILE A 45 7.26 -12.55 -7.12
C ILE A 45 6.96 -13.08 -8.52
N PHE A 46 7.35 -12.37 -9.58
CA PHE A 46 7.17 -12.83 -10.95
C PHE A 46 7.97 -14.10 -11.24
N ASN A 47 9.22 -14.16 -10.80
CA ASN A 47 10.07 -15.32 -11.04
C ASN A 47 9.62 -16.56 -10.24
N LEU A 48 9.13 -16.37 -9.00
CA LEU A 48 8.51 -17.43 -8.21
C LEU A 48 7.28 -18.01 -8.93
N LEU A 49 6.38 -17.15 -9.40
CA LEU A 49 5.17 -17.55 -10.13
C LEU A 49 5.47 -18.23 -11.46
N LYS A 50 6.48 -17.73 -12.18
CA LYS A 50 6.92 -18.32 -13.44
C LYS A 50 7.46 -19.72 -13.21
N HIS A 51 8.35 -19.87 -12.23
CA HIS A 51 8.92 -21.16 -11.86
C HIS A 51 7.84 -22.14 -11.39
N ASP A 52 6.88 -21.68 -10.58
CA ASP A 52 5.73 -22.48 -10.14
C ASP A 52 4.84 -22.93 -11.31
N ALA A 53 4.55 -22.03 -12.24
CA ALA A 53 3.74 -22.34 -13.41
C ALA A 53 4.43 -23.33 -14.36
N GLU A 54 5.74 -23.19 -14.58
CA GLU A 54 6.52 -24.08 -15.45
C GLU A 54 6.65 -25.48 -14.85
N ASN A 55 6.92 -25.58 -13.54
CA ASN A 55 7.11 -26.86 -12.87
C ASN A 55 5.79 -27.60 -12.56
N ASN A 56 4.69 -26.89 -12.26
CA ASN A 56 3.38 -27.52 -12.10
C ASN A 56 2.73 -27.88 -13.45
N ALA A 57 2.99 -27.12 -14.52
CA ALA A 57 2.53 -27.48 -15.86
C ALA A 57 3.19 -28.78 -16.37
N ALA A 58 4.39 -29.11 -15.89
CA ALA A 58 5.03 -30.40 -16.16
C ALA A 58 4.32 -31.59 -15.47
N ALA A 59 3.62 -31.36 -14.35
CA ALA A 59 2.85 -32.37 -13.62
C ALA A 59 1.44 -32.59 -14.19
N SER A 60 0.79 -31.54 -14.73
CA SER A 60 -0.47 -31.69 -15.46
C SER A 60 -0.21 -32.14 -16.90
N GLY A 61 -0.31 -33.45 -17.14
CA GLY A 61 0.10 -34.13 -18.37
C GLY A 61 -0.18 -33.38 -19.68
N LYS A 62 0.75 -33.56 -20.64
CA LYS A 62 0.78 -33.06 -22.03
C LYS A 62 -0.59 -33.14 -22.75
N GLY A 63 -1.51 -32.26 -22.41
CA GLY A 63 -2.72 -32.00 -23.17
C GLY A 63 -2.35 -31.06 -24.31
N LYS A 64 -2.38 -31.58 -25.55
CA LYS A 64 -2.27 -30.80 -26.80
C LYS A 64 -2.93 -29.43 -26.63
N LYS A 65 -2.13 -28.35 -26.62
CA LYS A 65 -2.63 -26.97 -26.72
C LYS A 65 -3.37 -26.84 -28.05
N ARG A 66 -4.69 -27.03 -28.02
CA ARG A 66 -5.58 -26.63 -29.12
C ARG A 66 -5.49 -25.11 -29.19
N GLY A 67 -4.75 -24.62 -30.18
CA GLY A 67 -4.59 -23.21 -30.49
C GLY A 67 -5.94 -22.54 -30.70
N GLY A 68 -6.49 -21.98 -29.63
CA GLY A 68 -7.56 -21.00 -29.67
C GLY A 68 -6.93 -19.62 -29.78
N ARG A 69 -6.95 -19.05 -30.99
CA ARG A 69 -6.65 -17.63 -31.25
C ARG A 69 -7.64 -16.75 -30.47
N ARG A 70 -7.36 -16.44 -29.20
CA ARG A 70 -8.07 -15.40 -28.45
C ARG A 70 -7.13 -14.81 -27.39
N GLY A 71 -6.53 -13.67 -27.75
CA GLY A 71 -5.98 -12.72 -26.79
C GLY A 71 -4.46 -12.56 -26.79
N GLY A 72 -3.91 -11.88 -27.80
CA GLY A 72 -2.49 -11.44 -27.84
C GLY A 72 -2.09 -10.40 -26.78
N ARG A 73 -2.82 -10.32 -25.66
CA ARG A 73 -2.46 -9.48 -24.50
C ARG A 73 -1.67 -10.27 -23.44
N GLY A 74 -1.98 -11.55 -23.22
CA GLY A 74 -1.22 -12.39 -22.28
C GLY A 74 0.20 -12.68 -22.74
N ASP A 75 0.40 -12.83 -24.05
CA ASP A 75 1.71 -13.11 -24.67
C ASP A 75 2.64 -11.88 -24.64
N ARG A 76 2.09 -10.66 -24.58
CA ARG A 76 2.87 -9.42 -24.44
C ARG A 76 3.32 -9.14 -23.01
N MET A 77 2.63 -9.66 -22.00
CA MET A 77 3.06 -9.55 -20.60
C MET A 77 4.20 -10.52 -20.28
N MET A 78 4.18 -11.73 -20.85
CA MET A 78 5.32 -12.67 -20.81
C MET A 78 6.59 -12.15 -21.52
N MET A 79 6.48 -11.06 -22.29
CA MET A 79 7.59 -10.38 -22.97
C MET A 79 8.20 -9.24 -22.14
N GLN A 80 7.58 -8.83 -21.03
CA GLN A 80 8.23 -7.94 -20.08
C GLN A 80 9.06 -8.80 -19.13
N HIS A 81 10.38 -8.58 -19.16
CA HIS A 81 11.32 -9.25 -18.28
C HIS A 81 11.35 -8.49 -16.95
N TRP A 82 10.63 -8.99 -15.95
CA TRP A 82 10.86 -8.60 -14.56
C TRP A 82 11.95 -9.49 -14.02
N ASP A 83 13.18 -9.04 -14.17
CA ASP A 83 14.36 -9.79 -13.75
C ASP A 83 14.49 -9.75 -12.23
N LEU A 84 14.93 -10.88 -11.65
CA LEU A 84 15.39 -10.90 -10.27
C LEU A 84 16.59 -9.96 -10.11
N GLU A 85 16.71 -9.36 -8.93
CA GLU A 85 17.91 -8.62 -8.55
C GLU A 85 19.16 -9.50 -8.76
N ASN A 86 20.22 -8.92 -9.33
CA ASN A 86 21.44 -9.67 -9.66
C ASN A 86 22.07 -10.31 -8.41
N VAL A 87 22.57 -11.55 -8.55
CA VAL A 87 23.22 -12.30 -7.47
C VAL A 87 24.31 -11.49 -6.77
N ASN A 88 25.18 -10.78 -7.49
CA ASN A 88 26.25 -9.97 -6.86
C ASN A 88 25.67 -8.87 -5.96
N SER A 89 24.59 -8.22 -6.40
CA SER A 89 23.88 -7.21 -5.60
C SER A 89 23.28 -7.83 -4.35
N LEU A 90 22.66 -9.01 -4.48
CA LEU A 90 22.09 -9.75 -3.34
C LEU A 90 23.17 -10.27 -2.37
N LEU A 91 24.38 -10.56 -2.84
CA LEU A 91 25.48 -11.05 -1.99
C LEU A 91 26.07 -9.95 -1.12
N THR A 92 26.17 -8.71 -1.63
CA THR A 92 26.78 -7.57 -0.91
C THR A 92 25.79 -6.50 -0.47
N GLY A 93 24.52 -6.62 -0.85
CA GLY A 93 23.51 -5.59 -0.66
C GLY A 93 23.08 -5.40 0.78
N GLU A 94 22.47 -4.25 1.05
CA GLU A 94 21.96 -3.84 2.36
C GLU A 94 20.46 -4.10 2.52
N ASN A 95 19.83 -4.71 1.52
CA ASN A 95 18.44 -5.17 1.61
C ASN A 95 18.27 -6.14 2.78
N ASP A 96 17.03 -6.27 3.23
CA ASP A 96 16.70 -7.11 4.37
C ASP A 96 17.05 -8.59 4.14
N ALA A 97 17.44 -9.27 5.22
CA ALA A 97 17.98 -10.63 5.16
C ALA A 97 16.98 -11.63 4.55
N ASP A 98 15.70 -11.50 4.90
CA ASP A 98 14.60 -12.34 4.42
C ASP A 98 14.38 -12.21 2.91
N TYR A 99 14.36 -10.98 2.38
CA TYR A 99 14.28 -10.71 0.95
C TYR A 99 15.49 -11.26 0.20
N ARG A 100 16.71 -10.99 0.70
CA ARG A 100 17.95 -11.46 0.06
C ARG A 100 18.02 -12.98 0.02
N LEU A 101 17.65 -13.63 1.12
CA LEU A 101 17.59 -15.08 1.20
C LEU A 101 16.59 -15.65 0.18
N ALA A 102 15.36 -15.13 0.14
CA ALA A 102 14.34 -15.57 -0.81
C ALA A 102 14.80 -15.43 -2.28
N SER A 103 15.39 -14.30 -2.63
CA SER A 103 15.90 -14.04 -3.99
C SER A 103 17.07 -14.95 -4.36
N LEU A 104 18.01 -15.22 -3.43
CA LEU A 104 19.12 -16.14 -3.67
C LEU A 104 18.66 -17.60 -3.78
N LEU A 105 17.66 -18.02 -3.00
CA LEU A 105 17.05 -19.34 -3.14
C LEU A 105 16.38 -19.51 -4.50
N MET A 106 15.72 -18.46 -5.00
CA MET A 106 15.13 -18.43 -6.34
C MET A 106 16.19 -18.53 -7.43
N HIS A 107 17.30 -17.78 -7.34
CA HIS A 107 18.44 -17.92 -8.25
C HIS A 107 19.04 -19.32 -8.22
N LYS A 108 19.22 -19.90 -7.03
CA LYS A 108 19.74 -21.25 -6.86
C LYS A 108 18.84 -22.30 -7.52
N ALA A 109 17.52 -22.15 -7.39
CA ALA A 109 16.56 -23.02 -8.06
C ALA A 109 16.61 -22.89 -9.60
N GLN A 110 16.84 -21.68 -10.13
CA GLN A 110 16.97 -21.44 -11.58
C GLN A 110 18.29 -21.93 -12.17
N MET A 111 19.40 -21.75 -11.46
CA MET A 111 20.74 -22.07 -11.96
C MET A 111 21.09 -23.56 -11.84
N GLY A 112 20.52 -24.27 -10.87
CA GLY A 112 20.79 -25.70 -10.66
C GLY A 112 22.29 -25.98 -10.54
N ASP A 113 22.85 -26.71 -11.50
CA ASP A 113 24.26 -27.10 -11.54
C ASP A 113 25.21 -25.92 -11.83
N GLU A 114 24.71 -24.81 -12.38
CA GLU A 114 25.50 -23.60 -12.65
C GLU A 114 25.69 -22.73 -11.40
N TRP A 115 25.10 -23.10 -10.26
CA TRP A 115 25.22 -22.37 -9.01
C TRP A 115 26.65 -22.41 -8.45
N ASP A 116 27.22 -21.24 -8.15
CA ASP A 116 28.53 -21.15 -7.51
C ASP A 116 28.44 -21.51 -6.02
N ASN A 117 29.12 -22.59 -5.65
CA ASN A 117 29.17 -23.06 -4.27
C ASN A 117 29.80 -22.06 -3.28
N ALA A 118 30.60 -21.11 -3.74
CA ALA A 118 31.15 -20.05 -2.90
C ALA A 118 30.04 -19.17 -2.29
N TRP A 119 28.94 -18.95 -3.03
CA TRP A 119 27.79 -18.16 -2.59
C TRP A 119 27.00 -18.81 -1.44
N ASN A 120 27.15 -20.11 -1.22
CA ASN A 120 26.53 -20.80 -0.09
C ASN A 120 27.01 -20.23 1.26
N THR A 121 28.20 -19.61 1.32
CA THR A 121 28.69 -18.95 2.53
C THR A 121 27.77 -17.82 2.96
N THR A 122 27.46 -16.89 2.03
CA THR A 122 26.53 -15.78 2.28
C THR A 122 25.11 -16.27 2.51
N LEU A 123 24.68 -17.28 1.76
CA LEU A 123 23.35 -17.87 1.91
C LEU A 123 23.16 -18.45 3.33
N ASN A 124 24.17 -19.14 3.86
CA ASN A 124 24.14 -19.64 5.24
C ASN A 124 24.17 -18.52 6.29
N GLN A 125 24.90 -17.42 6.04
CA GLN A 125 24.87 -16.25 6.92
C GLN A 125 23.47 -15.63 6.98
N LEU A 126 22.79 -15.49 5.84
CA LEU A 126 21.42 -14.97 5.78
C LEU A 126 20.43 -15.90 6.48
N ARG A 127 20.60 -17.22 6.38
CA ARG A 127 19.79 -18.20 7.13
C ARG A 127 19.95 -18.00 8.64
N SER A 128 21.17 -17.87 9.14
CA SER A 128 21.41 -17.60 10.56
C SER A 128 20.81 -16.27 11.01
N GLN A 129 20.83 -15.24 10.16
CA GLN A 129 20.16 -13.98 10.45
C GLN A 129 18.64 -14.16 10.56
N CYS A 130 18.00 -14.79 9.57
CA CYS A 130 16.56 -15.07 9.58
C CYS A 130 16.14 -15.97 10.76
N GLU A 131 16.99 -16.94 11.14
CA GLU A 131 16.76 -17.78 12.33
C GLU A 131 16.78 -16.96 13.63
N SER A 132 17.68 -15.98 13.72
CA SER A 132 17.82 -15.16 14.93
C SER A 132 16.84 -13.98 15.03
N GLN A 133 16.45 -13.41 13.88
CA GLN A 133 15.63 -12.19 13.80
C GLN A 133 14.18 -12.47 13.41
N GLY A 134 13.89 -13.67 12.95
CA GLY A 134 12.63 -14.01 12.28
C GLY A 134 12.56 -13.47 10.85
N VAL A 135 11.41 -13.74 10.21
CA VAL A 135 11.08 -13.28 8.86
C VAL A 135 9.74 -12.57 8.87
N HIS A 136 9.53 -11.65 7.92
CA HIS A 136 8.23 -11.00 7.78
C HIS A 136 7.12 -12.02 7.43
N PRO A 137 5.87 -11.88 7.93
CA PRO A 137 4.77 -12.82 7.71
C PRO A 137 4.51 -13.19 6.24
N VAL A 138 4.71 -12.24 5.31
CA VAL A 138 4.61 -12.49 3.87
C VAL A 138 5.47 -13.67 3.39
N PHE A 139 6.63 -13.93 4.01
CA PHE A 139 7.49 -15.04 3.64
C PHE A 139 6.95 -16.39 4.10
N HIS A 140 6.08 -16.44 5.11
CA HIS A 140 5.31 -17.66 5.42
C HIS A 140 4.29 -17.95 4.33
N SER A 141 3.57 -16.92 3.87
CA SER A 141 2.63 -17.06 2.74
C SER A 141 3.37 -17.53 1.47
N LEU A 142 4.52 -16.91 1.18
CA LEU A 142 5.37 -17.33 0.06
C LEU A 142 5.94 -18.75 0.24
N ALA A 143 6.37 -19.14 1.44
CA ALA A 143 6.88 -20.48 1.71
C ALA A 143 5.79 -21.56 1.55
N SER A 144 4.57 -21.26 1.98
CA SER A 144 3.41 -22.13 1.79
C SER A 144 3.07 -22.28 0.30
N THR A 145 3.04 -21.16 -0.44
CA THR A 145 2.66 -21.17 -1.85
C THR A 145 3.76 -21.70 -2.77
N PHE A 146 5.04 -21.43 -2.46
CA PHE A 146 6.21 -21.77 -3.27
C PHE A 146 7.16 -22.72 -2.52
N GLN A 147 6.59 -23.74 -1.86
CA GLN A 147 7.31 -24.68 -1.01
C GLN A 147 8.60 -25.27 -1.62
N PRO A 148 8.65 -25.65 -2.92
CA PRO A 148 9.87 -26.21 -3.50
C PRO A 148 11.08 -25.27 -3.52
N VAL A 149 10.86 -23.95 -3.47
CA VAL A 149 11.92 -22.94 -3.52
C VAL A 149 12.11 -22.27 -2.16
N LEU A 150 11.01 -21.90 -1.52
CA LEU A 150 11.00 -21.04 -0.33
C LEU A 150 10.57 -21.76 0.95
N GLY A 151 10.38 -23.09 0.91
CA GLY A 151 9.86 -23.86 2.05
C GLY A 151 10.65 -23.68 3.35
N GLU A 152 11.96 -23.40 3.26
CA GLU A 152 12.79 -23.15 4.46
C GLU A 152 12.39 -21.87 5.21
N LEU A 153 11.87 -20.86 4.53
CA LEU A 153 11.45 -19.60 5.16
C LEU A 153 10.25 -19.79 6.10
N GLY A 154 9.43 -20.82 5.86
CA GLY A 154 8.27 -21.15 6.70
C GLY A 154 8.64 -21.78 8.05
N VAL A 155 9.92 -22.09 8.28
CA VAL A 155 10.41 -22.65 9.55
C VAL A 155 10.80 -21.55 10.54
N TYR A 156 11.20 -20.38 10.04
CA TYR A 156 11.63 -19.27 10.89
C TYR A 156 10.45 -18.58 11.58
N ASP A 157 10.70 -17.98 12.74
CA ASP A 157 9.69 -17.22 13.47
C ASP A 157 9.15 -16.06 12.63
N SER A 158 7.83 -15.86 12.67
CA SER A 158 7.18 -14.74 11.98
C SER A 158 7.21 -13.50 12.85
N VAL A 159 7.83 -12.43 12.35
CA VAL A 159 7.95 -11.15 13.04
C VAL A 159 7.27 -10.07 12.23
N GLU A 160 6.11 -9.64 12.73
CA GLU A 160 5.37 -8.53 12.14
C GLU A 160 6.01 -7.21 12.58
N VAL A 161 6.36 -6.38 11.60
CA VAL A 161 6.92 -5.05 11.87
C VAL A 161 5.78 -4.07 11.86
N GLU A 162 5.45 -3.49 13.02
CA GLU A 162 4.51 -2.38 13.11
C GLU A 162 5.01 -1.22 12.23
N ILE A 163 4.27 -0.94 11.15
CA ILE A 163 4.50 0.26 10.36
C ILE A 163 3.94 1.42 11.17
N LYS A 164 4.83 2.15 11.86
CA LYS A 164 4.43 3.35 12.58
C LYS A 164 4.01 4.43 11.58
N GLU A 165 2.85 5.01 11.85
CA GLU A 165 2.39 6.19 11.15
C GLU A 165 3.34 7.37 11.40
N ASP A 166 3.50 8.20 10.38
CA ASP A 166 4.25 9.43 10.48
C ASP A 166 3.42 10.47 11.22
N VAL A 167 3.80 10.69 12.48
CA VAL A 167 3.19 11.70 13.36
C VAL A 167 3.24 13.10 12.73
N ALA A 168 4.30 13.43 11.99
CA ALA A 168 4.40 14.74 11.33
C ALA A 168 3.39 14.86 10.18
N TRP A 169 3.13 13.77 9.46
CA TRP A 169 2.08 13.73 8.45
C TRP A 169 0.70 13.86 9.08
N LEU A 170 0.42 13.18 10.20
CA LEU A 170 -0.86 13.31 10.92
C LEU A 170 -1.09 14.76 11.39
N GLU A 171 -0.08 15.41 11.94
CA GLU A 171 -0.17 16.83 12.32
C GLU A 171 -0.45 17.74 11.11
N SER A 172 0.03 17.37 9.92
CA SER A 172 -0.29 18.09 8.67
C SER A 172 -1.76 17.98 8.25
N CYS A 173 -2.55 17.08 8.84
CA CYS A 173 -4.00 17.01 8.62
C CYS A 173 -4.80 18.16 9.27
N ARG A 174 -4.15 19.05 10.05
CA ARG A 174 -4.77 20.25 10.66
C ARG A 174 -5.00 21.37 9.63
N ILE A 175 -5.80 21.06 8.61
CA ILE A 175 -6.08 21.95 7.48
C ILE A 175 -7.57 22.29 7.41
N ASP A 176 -7.92 23.47 6.92
CA ASP A 176 -9.28 23.70 6.41
C ASP A 176 -9.45 22.87 5.13
N ALA A 177 -10.36 21.90 5.16
CA ALA A 177 -10.63 21.04 4.00
C ALA A 177 -11.14 21.81 2.77
N SER A 178 -11.52 23.08 2.91
CA SER A 178 -11.86 23.96 1.79
C SER A 178 -10.62 24.47 1.03
N ASP A 179 -9.44 24.40 1.65
CA ASP A 179 -8.17 24.80 1.05
C ASP A 179 -7.62 23.67 0.15
N CYS A 180 -7.83 23.86 -1.15
CA CYS A 180 -7.41 22.88 -2.15
C CYS A 180 -5.88 22.78 -2.31
N GLN A 181 -5.12 23.82 -1.96
CA GLN A 181 -3.66 23.76 -2.01
C GLN A 181 -3.14 22.86 -0.90
N LEU A 182 -3.64 23.06 0.33
CA LEU A 182 -3.28 22.22 1.47
C LEU A 182 -3.77 20.78 1.31
N LEU A 183 -4.95 20.55 0.74
CA LEU A 183 -5.39 19.19 0.37
C LEU A 183 -4.46 18.54 -0.65
N THR A 184 -3.97 19.28 -1.64
CA THR A 184 -3.04 18.73 -2.64
C THR A 184 -1.70 18.36 -2.00
N GLU A 185 -1.16 19.21 -1.12
CA GLU A 185 0.07 18.92 -0.38
C GLU A 185 -0.09 17.73 0.57
N LEU A 186 -1.24 17.59 1.25
CA LEU A 186 -1.53 16.46 2.12
C LEU A 186 -1.49 15.11 1.37
N LEU A 187 -1.93 15.10 0.11
CA LEU A 187 -1.96 13.92 -0.75
C LEU A 187 -0.65 13.62 -1.47
N LYS A 188 0.36 14.50 -1.34
CA LYS A 188 1.65 14.33 -1.99
C LYS A 188 2.36 13.07 -1.47
N PRO A 189 2.71 12.12 -2.34
CA PRO A 189 3.43 10.93 -1.90
C PRO A 189 4.85 11.27 -1.38
N PRO A 190 5.35 10.57 -0.35
CA PRO A 190 4.70 9.49 0.39
C PRO A 190 3.62 9.99 1.36
N ILE A 191 2.49 9.28 1.40
CA ILE A 191 1.43 9.53 2.38
C ILE A 191 1.84 8.83 3.69
N GLY A 192 1.88 9.59 4.79
CA GLY A 192 2.49 9.16 6.05
C GLY A 192 1.66 8.19 6.89
N ILE A 193 0.66 7.52 6.32
CA ILE A 193 -0.20 6.57 7.01
C ILE A 193 -0.18 5.22 6.31
N GLN A 194 -0.57 4.18 7.05
CA GLN A 194 -0.63 2.83 6.48
C GLN A 194 -1.86 2.71 5.58
N LEU A 195 -1.61 2.54 4.28
CA LEU A 195 -2.64 2.39 3.26
C LEU A 195 -2.47 1.08 2.51
N LYS A 196 -3.60 0.41 2.24
CA LYS A 196 -3.64 -0.70 1.29
C LYS A 196 -3.40 -0.17 -0.12
N ALA A 197 -2.89 -1.01 -1.02
CA ALA A 197 -2.67 -0.61 -2.41
C ALA A 197 -3.95 -0.14 -3.10
N THR A 198 -5.08 -0.77 -2.79
CA THR A 198 -6.41 -0.42 -3.29
C THR A 198 -6.87 0.98 -2.84
N GLN A 199 -6.32 1.51 -1.75
CA GLN A 199 -6.55 2.87 -1.25
C GLN A 199 -5.49 3.85 -1.79
N LEU A 200 -4.22 3.46 -1.76
CA LEU A 200 -3.09 4.30 -2.17
C LEU A 200 -3.09 4.60 -3.67
N ALA A 201 -3.43 3.62 -4.52
CA ALA A 201 -3.41 3.81 -5.98
C ALA A 201 -4.43 4.89 -6.43
N PRO A 202 -5.70 4.88 -5.97
CA PRO A 202 -6.62 5.99 -6.21
C PRO A 202 -6.13 7.33 -5.64
N LEU A 203 -5.54 7.36 -4.45
CA LEU A 203 -5.02 8.59 -3.83
C LEU A 203 -3.89 9.22 -4.64
N LYS A 204 -2.93 8.42 -5.14
CA LYS A 204 -1.89 8.89 -6.05
C LYS A 204 -2.47 9.47 -7.34
N ARG A 205 -3.45 8.79 -7.94
CA ARG A 205 -4.14 9.29 -9.14
C ARG A 205 -4.86 10.61 -8.85
N LEU A 206 -5.50 10.73 -7.69
CA LEU A 206 -6.17 11.96 -7.28
C LEU A 206 -5.15 13.10 -7.12
N TYR A 207 -4.04 12.87 -6.43
CA TYR A 207 -2.95 13.84 -6.31
C TYR A 207 -2.45 14.32 -7.67
N ASP A 208 -2.13 13.42 -8.60
CA ASP A 208 -1.65 13.77 -9.94
C ASP A 208 -2.65 14.66 -10.71
N LEU A 209 -3.94 14.38 -10.57
CA LEU A 209 -5.00 15.17 -11.18
C LEU A 209 -5.12 16.55 -10.54
N MET A 210 -5.04 16.63 -9.20
CA MET A 210 -5.11 17.89 -8.45
C MET A 210 -3.91 18.79 -8.77
N ALA A 211 -2.69 18.23 -8.74
CA ALA A 211 -1.45 18.94 -9.02
C ALA A 211 -1.42 19.55 -10.43
N ARG A 212 -2.01 18.87 -11.42
CA ARG A 212 -2.12 19.39 -12.80
C ARG A 212 -3.20 20.47 -12.95
N LYS A 213 -4.27 20.38 -12.17
CA LYS A 213 -5.43 21.25 -12.28
C LYS A 213 -5.24 22.59 -11.57
N GLY A 214 -4.47 22.60 -10.48
CA GLY A 214 -4.26 23.77 -9.63
C GLY A 214 -5.48 24.08 -8.76
N VAL A 215 -6.54 24.65 -9.34
CA VAL A 215 -7.77 24.99 -8.59
C VAL A 215 -8.80 23.86 -8.69
N VAL A 216 -9.04 23.21 -7.56
CA VAL A 216 -10.01 22.14 -7.40
C VAL A 216 -11.32 22.71 -6.84
N LYS A 217 -12.46 22.26 -7.36
CA LYS A 217 -13.79 22.60 -6.82
C LYS A 217 -14.34 21.39 -6.08
N ALA A 218 -15.14 21.61 -5.04
CA ALA A 218 -15.79 20.53 -4.26
C ALA A 218 -16.51 19.50 -5.15
N GLN A 219 -17.33 19.96 -6.11
CA GLN A 219 -18.03 19.09 -7.07
C GLN A 219 -17.10 18.27 -8.00
N TRP A 220 -15.90 18.76 -8.24
CA TRP A 220 -14.92 17.99 -9.00
C TRP A 220 -14.30 16.93 -8.09
N LEU A 221 -13.93 17.31 -6.87
CA LEU A 221 -13.33 16.41 -5.90
C LEU A 221 -14.27 15.25 -5.56
N SER A 222 -15.57 15.52 -5.35
CA SER A 222 -16.59 14.50 -5.08
C SER A 222 -16.72 13.43 -6.18
N ARG A 223 -16.37 13.75 -7.43
CA ARG A 223 -16.40 12.81 -8.57
C ARG A 223 -15.14 11.96 -8.70
N HIS A 224 -14.06 12.33 -8.02
CA HIS A 224 -12.74 11.70 -8.19
C HIS A 224 -12.24 11.00 -6.92
N ILE A 225 -12.86 11.23 -5.76
CA ILE A 225 -12.60 10.43 -4.56
C ILE A 225 -13.13 9.00 -4.79
N ASP A 226 -12.31 8.00 -4.45
CA ASP A 226 -12.69 6.59 -4.50
C ASP A 226 -13.71 6.27 -3.40
N SER A 227 -14.82 5.64 -3.77
CA SER A 227 -15.88 5.31 -2.81
C SER A 227 -15.41 4.34 -1.71
N ARG A 228 -14.47 3.45 -2.00
CA ARG A 228 -13.91 2.50 -1.02
C ARG A 228 -13.13 3.23 0.06
N LEU A 229 -12.44 4.31 -0.29
CA LEU A 229 -11.78 5.16 0.71
C LEU A 229 -12.81 5.82 1.62
N LEU A 230 -13.95 6.24 1.07
CA LEU A 230 -15.04 6.79 1.87
C LEU A 230 -15.68 5.73 2.79
N GLU A 231 -15.55 4.44 2.53
CA GLU A 231 -16.09 3.42 3.46
C GLU A 231 -15.32 3.38 4.78
N GLU A 232 -14.07 3.85 4.80
CA GLU A 232 -13.23 3.93 6.00
C GLU A 232 -13.78 4.98 6.99
N ARG A 233 -13.89 4.57 8.26
CA ARG A 233 -14.48 5.37 9.34
C ARG A 233 -13.55 5.62 10.52
N ASP A 234 -12.49 4.83 10.64
CA ASP A 234 -11.70 4.74 11.85
C ASP A 234 -10.23 5.06 11.55
N GLY A 235 -9.53 5.52 12.58
CA GLY A 235 -8.10 5.75 12.53
C GLY A 235 -7.68 6.80 11.49
N SER A 236 -6.40 6.75 11.10
CA SER A 236 -5.80 7.74 10.21
C SER A 236 -6.36 7.73 8.78
N THR A 237 -6.74 6.55 8.28
CA THR A 237 -7.38 6.41 6.97
C THR A 237 -8.79 6.99 7.00
N GLY A 238 -9.56 6.73 8.06
CA GLY A 238 -10.87 7.35 8.29
C GLY A 238 -10.78 8.87 8.39
N LEU A 239 -9.76 9.40 9.08
CA LEU A 239 -9.48 10.84 9.15
C LEU A 239 -9.21 11.45 7.77
N LEU A 240 -8.32 10.86 6.98
CA LEU A 240 -8.06 11.31 5.60
C LEU A 240 -9.34 11.28 4.75
N ALA A 241 -10.12 10.20 4.85
CA ALA A 241 -11.39 10.07 4.13
C ALA A 241 -12.39 11.15 4.54
N ALA A 242 -12.50 11.48 5.83
CA ALA A 242 -13.38 12.52 6.35
C ALA A 242 -12.95 13.92 5.89
N ILE A 243 -11.65 14.22 5.88
CA ILE A 243 -11.09 15.48 5.36
C ILE A 243 -11.41 15.63 3.87
N LEU A 244 -11.18 14.58 3.06
CA LEU A 244 -11.51 14.60 1.63
C LEU A 244 -13.01 14.76 1.39
N ALA A 245 -13.85 14.07 2.17
CA ALA A 245 -15.30 14.20 2.10
C ALA A 245 -15.77 15.62 2.46
N SER A 246 -15.14 16.25 3.45
CA SER A 246 -15.39 17.64 3.85
C SER A 246 -15.05 18.62 2.73
N GLY A 247 -13.86 18.51 2.14
CA GLY A 247 -13.46 19.35 1.00
C GLY A 247 -14.31 19.13 -0.25
N ALA A 248 -14.86 17.93 -0.41
CA ALA A 248 -15.82 17.58 -1.45
C ALA A 248 -17.26 18.00 -1.14
N GLN A 249 -17.53 18.53 0.06
CA GLN A 249 -18.86 18.91 0.56
C GLN A 249 -19.87 17.76 0.43
N LEU A 250 -19.44 16.55 0.82
CA LEU A 250 -20.32 15.39 0.86
C LEU A 250 -21.26 15.43 2.07
N ASP A 251 -22.40 14.76 1.96
CA ASP A 251 -23.33 14.60 3.07
C ASP A 251 -22.73 13.71 4.17
N GLY A 252 -23.15 13.94 5.43
CA GLY A 252 -22.76 13.11 6.57
C GLY A 252 -21.35 13.33 7.10
N VAL A 253 -20.62 14.35 6.61
CA VAL A 253 -19.25 14.68 7.08
C VAL A 253 -19.21 14.97 8.58
N LYS A 254 -20.19 15.70 9.12
CA LYS A 254 -20.29 15.99 10.56
C LYS A 254 -20.37 14.70 11.40
N SER A 255 -21.15 13.72 10.96
CA SER A 255 -21.25 12.41 11.63
C SER A 255 -19.93 11.65 11.62
N ARG A 256 -19.15 11.74 10.54
CA ARG A 256 -17.82 11.09 10.46
C ARG A 256 -16.84 11.67 11.46
N PHE A 257 -16.76 12.99 11.54
CA PHE A 257 -15.87 13.63 12.50
C PHE A 257 -16.35 13.44 13.94
N ASP A 258 -17.66 13.26 14.19
CA ASP A 258 -18.20 12.89 15.51
C ASP A 258 -17.83 11.46 15.95
N GLU A 259 -17.71 10.53 14.99
CA GLU A 259 -17.19 9.20 15.26
C GLU A 259 -15.69 9.26 15.59
N LEU A 260 -14.91 9.93 14.76
CA LEU A 260 -13.46 10.07 14.91
C LEU A 260 -13.03 10.90 16.13
N SER A 261 -13.83 11.89 16.56
CA SER A 261 -13.52 12.72 17.73
C SER A 261 -13.51 11.94 19.05
N LYS A 262 -14.10 10.74 19.07
CA LYS A 262 -14.09 9.83 20.21
C LYS A 262 -12.79 9.03 20.31
N GLU A 263 -11.96 9.03 19.26
CA GLU A 263 -10.64 8.41 19.30
C GLU A 263 -9.68 9.23 20.16
N ASN A 264 -8.68 8.56 20.75
CA ASN A 264 -7.68 9.24 21.56
C ASN A 264 -6.53 9.80 20.70
N GLY A 265 -5.89 10.85 21.19
CA GLY A 265 -4.68 11.42 20.58
C GLY A 265 -4.97 12.31 19.38
N ILE A 266 -4.00 12.39 18.47
CA ILE A 266 -3.97 13.39 17.39
C ILE A 266 -5.22 13.30 16.49
N ILE A 267 -5.71 12.09 16.20
CA ILE A 267 -6.87 11.88 15.33
C ILE A 267 -8.13 12.50 15.94
N GLY A 268 -8.42 12.20 17.21
CA GLY A 268 -9.57 12.76 17.92
C GLY A 268 -9.50 14.28 18.08
N ASP A 269 -8.31 14.81 18.34
CA ASP A 269 -8.08 16.26 18.43
C ASP A 269 -8.36 16.97 17.10
N ILE A 270 -7.87 16.40 15.98
CA ILE A 270 -8.10 16.97 14.64
C ILE A 270 -9.58 16.88 14.29
N ALA A 271 -10.22 15.74 14.52
CA ALA A 271 -11.63 15.53 14.25
C ALA A 271 -12.52 16.49 15.05
N SER A 272 -12.20 16.72 16.34
CA SER A 272 -12.89 17.70 17.18
C SER A 272 -12.79 19.11 16.63
N ASN A 273 -11.60 19.53 16.18
CA ASN A 273 -11.43 20.87 15.59
C ASN A 273 -12.13 20.99 14.23
N GLN A 274 -12.21 19.91 13.44
CA GLN A 274 -13.01 19.90 12.20
C GLN A 274 -14.51 20.06 12.50
N LEU A 275 -15.03 19.44 13.56
CA LEU A 275 -16.41 19.65 14.01
C LEU A 275 -16.67 21.10 14.38
N LEU A 276 -15.75 21.73 15.12
CA LEU A 276 -15.85 23.15 15.47
C LEU A 276 -15.93 24.01 14.21
N LEU A 277 -15.05 23.77 13.22
CA LEU A 277 -15.04 24.50 11.96
C LEU A 277 -16.36 24.35 11.19
N ILE A 278 -16.90 23.12 11.13
CA ILE A 278 -18.16 22.84 10.45
C ILE A 278 -19.32 23.56 11.18
N SER A 279 -19.43 23.39 12.50
CA SER A 279 -20.49 24.01 13.30
C SER A 279 -20.49 25.54 13.21
N ILE A 280 -19.31 26.19 13.28
CA ILE A 280 -19.25 27.65 13.16
C ILE A 280 -19.60 28.13 11.74
N LYS A 281 -19.19 27.38 10.68
CA LYS A 281 -19.59 27.67 9.29
C LYS A 281 -21.10 27.52 9.08
N GLU A 282 -21.76 26.63 9.81
CA GLU A 282 -23.22 26.43 9.82
C GLU A 282 -23.97 27.49 10.65
N GLY A 283 -23.26 28.39 11.35
CA GLY A 283 -23.84 29.46 12.17
C GLY A 283 -24.18 29.05 13.61
N GLU A 284 -23.59 27.96 14.10
CA GLU A 284 -23.82 27.49 15.46
C GLU A 284 -23.02 28.31 16.47
N ASN A 285 -23.66 29.28 17.13
CA ASN A 285 -22.99 30.18 18.07
C ASN A 285 -22.53 29.51 19.38
N SER A 286 -22.97 28.29 19.68
CA SER A 286 -22.58 27.54 20.88
C SER A 286 -21.08 27.27 20.92
N VAL A 287 -20.45 27.07 19.76
CA VAL A 287 -19.02 26.74 19.62
C VAL A 287 -18.11 27.98 19.52
N TRP A 288 -18.67 29.19 19.61
CA TRP A 288 -17.93 30.43 19.39
C TRP A 288 -16.73 30.61 20.35
N ASN A 289 -16.95 30.38 21.66
CA ASN A 289 -15.90 30.48 22.68
C ASN A 289 -14.81 29.43 22.46
N ASP A 290 -15.17 28.24 21.98
CA ASP A 290 -14.20 27.18 21.73
C ASP A 290 -13.33 27.56 20.53
N CYS A 291 -13.93 28.01 19.43
CA CYS A 291 -13.22 28.46 18.23
C CYS A 291 -12.24 29.61 18.50
N ILE A 292 -12.63 30.64 19.25
CA ILE A 292 -11.76 31.80 19.52
C ILE A 292 -10.59 31.45 20.45
N SER A 293 -10.75 30.44 21.30
CA SER A 293 -9.75 29.99 22.27
C SER A 293 -8.63 29.16 21.64
N LEU A 294 -8.83 28.62 20.44
CA LEU A 294 -7.83 27.81 19.73
C LEU A 294 -6.53 28.57 19.52
N THR A 295 -5.39 27.89 19.63
CA THR A 295 -4.08 28.52 19.39
C THR A 295 -3.81 28.59 17.88
N GLN A 296 -3.29 29.74 17.42
CA GLN A 296 -2.85 29.93 16.03
C GLN A 296 -1.67 29.03 15.69
N GLY A 297 -1.48 28.74 14.40
CA GLY A 297 -0.31 28.01 13.92
C GLY A 297 -0.62 26.83 13.00
N ASN A 298 -1.89 26.58 12.71
CA ASN A 298 -2.31 25.67 11.65
C ASN A 298 -3.58 26.18 10.97
N SER A 299 -3.76 25.79 9.71
CA SER A 299 -4.86 26.28 8.86
C SER A 299 -6.24 26.00 9.44
N LEU A 300 -6.44 24.85 10.09
CA LEU A 300 -7.72 24.48 10.71
C LEU A 300 -8.09 25.44 11.84
N ASN A 301 -7.20 25.63 12.82
CA ASN A 301 -7.45 26.51 13.96
C ASN A 301 -7.62 27.97 13.53
N ASP A 302 -6.80 28.42 12.57
CA ASP A 302 -6.87 29.77 12.04
C ASP A 302 -8.20 30.01 11.32
N ALA A 303 -8.71 29.03 10.58
CA ALA A 303 -10.04 29.08 9.98
C ALA A 303 -11.16 29.14 11.04
N CYS A 304 -11.13 28.28 12.06
CA CYS A 304 -12.11 28.31 13.16
C CYS A 304 -12.19 29.71 13.80
N ARG A 305 -11.02 30.28 14.13
CA ARG A 305 -10.94 31.63 14.71
C ARG A 305 -11.50 32.67 13.74
N ALA A 306 -11.09 32.63 12.47
CA ALA A 306 -11.53 33.60 11.47
C ALA A 306 -13.07 33.63 11.32
N TYR A 307 -13.72 32.46 11.31
CA TYR A 307 -15.18 32.36 11.26
C TYR A 307 -15.85 32.81 12.56
N ALA A 308 -15.23 32.61 13.73
CA ALA A 308 -15.76 33.14 14.99
C ALA A 308 -15.70 34.68 15.06
N TRP A 309 -14.76 35.33 14.35
CA TRP A 309 -14.67 36.79 14.30
C TRP A 309 -15.55 37.45 13.21
N ALA A 310 -16.10 36.65 12.29
CA ALA A 310 -16.91 37.12 11.16
C ALA A 310 -18.36 37.43 11.59
#